data_AF-A0A968B4D9-F1
#
_entry.id   AF-A0A968B4D9-F1
#
_cell.length_a   1.000
_cell.length_b   1.000
_cell.length_c   1.000
_cell.angle_alpha   90.00
_cell.angle_beta   90.00
_cell.angle_gamma   90.00
#
_symmetry.space_group_name_H-M   'P 1'
#
loop_
_entity.id
_entity.type
_entity.pdbx_description
1 polymer ?
#
loop_
_entity_poly.entity_id
_entity_poly.type
_entity_poly.pdbx_seq_one_letter_code
_entity_poly.pdbx_strand_id
1 'polypeptide(L)'
;VALETRHTLLTRPDTSGRIKPIAANIDQVAVIVAPRPALHESLIDRYLVTIENLSLKAIIVLNKVDVLGKNALSALQDRLQNYQKIG
;
A
#
# COMPACT_ATOMS: atom_id res chain seq x y z
N VAL A 1 14.52 -25.31 16.72
CA VAL A 1 13.79 -24.95 15.48
C VAL A 1 14.72 -24.10 14.63
N ALA A 2 14.96 -24.47 13.37
CA ALA A 2 15.81 -23.69 12.44
C ALA A 2 14.95 -22.71 11.62
N LEU A 3 15.54 -21.56 11.27
CA LEU A 3 14.91 -20.53 10.43
C LEU A 3 15.51 -20.57 9.03
N GLU A 4 14.66 -20.62 8.01
CA GLU A 4 15.07 -20.54 6.61
C GLU A 4 15.46 -19.11 6.21
N THR A 5 16.27 -19.00 5.15
CA THR A 5 16.69 -17.71 4.59
C THR A 5 15.51 -16.93 4.04
N ARG A 6 15.45 -15.63 4.34
CA ARG A 6 14.40 -14.74 3.87
C ARG A 6 14.77 -14.19 2.49
N HIS A 7 13.86 -14.29 1.52
CA HIS A 7 14.05 -13.67 0.21
C HIS A 7 13.51 -12.23 0.16
N THR A 8 12.55 -11.89 1.01
CA THR A 8 12.08 -10.51 1.22
C THR A 8 11.90 -10.20 2.69
N LEU A 9 12.04 -8.94 3.08
CA LEU A 9 11.91 -8.49 4.46
C LEU A 9 11.29 -7.09 4.54
N LEU A 10 10.02 -7.01 4.93
CA LEU A 10 9.35 -5.75 5.20
C LEU A 10 9.67 -5.30 6.62
N THR A 11 10.25 -4.10 6.75
CA THR A 11 10.64 -3.53 8.03
C THR A 11 9.96 -2.18 8.27
N ARG A 12 9.80 -1.83 9.55
CA ARG A 12 9.32 -0.51 9.96
C ARG A 12 10.10 -0.05 11.19
N PRO A 13 10.51 1.22 11.25
CA PRO A 13 11.03 1.81 12.48
C PRO A 13 9.95 1.77 13.57
N ASP A 14 10.29 1.32 14.77
CA ASP A 14 9.44 1.51 15.93
C ASP A 14 9.49 2.96 16.45
N THR A 15 8.74 3.26 17.51
CA THR A 15 8.69 4.59 18.14
C THR A 15 10.04 5.04 18.69
N SER A 16 10.98 4.12 18.88
CA SER A 16 12.34 4.38 19.34
C SER A 16 13.35 4.43 18.19
N GLY A 17 12.88 4.37 16.93
CA GLY A 17 13.71 4.39 15.73
C GLY A 17 14.39 3.06 15.40
N ARG A 18 14.11 1.98 16.14
CA ARG A 18 14.70 0.66 15.87
C ARG A 18 13.97 0.00 14.72
N ILE A 19 14.73 -0.50 13.75
CA ILE A 19 14.18 -1.23 12.61
C ILE A 19 13.63 -2.57 13.12
N LYS A 20 12.32 -2.77 12.96
CA LYS A 20 11.64 -4.00 13.35
C LYS A 20 11.07 -4.69 12.11
N PRO A 21 11.38 -5.99 11.87
CA PRO A 21 10.70 -6.78 10.86
C PRO A 21 9.20 -6.90 11.16
N ILE A 22 8.37 -6.67 10.15
CA ILE A 22 6.91 -6.87 10.21
C ILE A 22 6.52 -8.15 9.48
N ALA A 23 7.09 -8.38 8.30
CA ALA A 23 6.81 -9.53 7.46
C ALA A 23 8.06 -9.94 6.67
N ALA A 24 8.11 -11.21 6.26
CA ALA A 24 9.17 -11.75 5.42
C ALA A 24 8.56 -12.72 4.41
N ASN A 25 9.26 -12.98 3.31
CA ASN A 25 8.86 -13.96 2.29
C ASN A 25 7.50 -13.65 1.66
N ILE A 26 7.22 -12.37 1.42
CA ILE A 26 6.06 -11.90 0.68
C ILE A 26 6.47 -11.50 -0.74
N ASP A 27 5.56 -11.64 -1.69
CA ASP A 27 5.77 -11.28 -3.10
C ASP A 27 4.93 -10.07 -3.55
N GLN A 28 3.84 -9.79 -2.83
CA GLN A 28 2.85 -8.77 -3.19
C GLN A 28 2.29 -8.06 -1.95
N VAL A 29 2.02 -6.77 -2.09
CA VAL A 29 1.44 -5.92 -1.05
C VAL A 29 0.19 -5.22 -1.59
N ALA A 30 -0.91 -5.34 -0.86
CA ALA A 30 -2.14 -4.61 -1.14
C ALA A 30 -2.23 -3.31 -0.33
N VAL A 31 -2.23 -2.18 -1.02
CA VAL A 31 -2.45 -0.85 -0.44
C VAL A 31 -3.94 -0.56 -0.46
N ILE A 32 -4.58 -0.75 0.70
CA ILE A 32 -6.03 -0.57 0.85
C ILE A 32 -6.32 0.91 1.14
N VAL A 33 -7.08 1.54 0.26
CA VAL A 33 -7.57 2.92 0.40
C VAL A 33 -9.09 2.92 0.56
N ALA A 34 -9.64 3.95 1.21
CA ALA A 34 -11.07 4.11 1.38
C ALA A 34 -11.44 5.60 1.31
N PRO A 35 -12.69 5.94 0.95
CA PRO A 35 -13.16 7.33 0.93
C PRO A 35 -13.26 7.96 2.33
N ARG A 36 -13.40 7.13 3.38
CA ARG A 36 -13.46 7.56 4.78
C ARG A 36 -12.59 6.66 5.67
N PRO A 37 -11.66 7.22 6.48
CA PRO A 37 -11.28 8.65 6.56
C PRO A 37 -10.73 9.19 5.23
N ALA A 38 -10.60 10.51 5.11
CA ALA A 38 -10.22 11.14 3.84
C ALA A 38 -8.90 10.55 3.30
N LEU A 39 -8.91 10.24 2.01
CA LEU A 39 -7.74 9.72 1.32
C LEU A 39 -6.69 10.81 1.12
N HIS A 40 -5.45 10.49 1.47
CA HIS A 40 -4.26 11.27 1.16
C HIS A 40 -3.36 10.50 0.19
N GLU A 41 -3.22 10.99 -1.04
CA GLU A 41 -2.38 10.39 -2.10
C GLU A 41 -0.92 10.21 -1.65
N SER A 42 -0.39 11.15 -0.87
CA SER A 42 0.98 11.08 -0.34
C SER A 42 1.25 9.83 0.52
N LEU A 43 0.21 9.25 1.14
CA LEU A 43 0.34 7.98 1.85
C LEU A 43 0.46 6.81 0.87
N ILE A 44 -0.31 6.81 -0.22
CA ILE A 44 -0.20 5.81 -1.29
C ILE A 44 1.22 5.86 -1.84
N ASP A 45 1.70 7.05 -2.20
CA ASP A 45 3.04 7.27 -2.76
C ASP A 45 4.13 6.71 -1.83
N ARG A 46 4.03 6.99 -0.53
CA ARG A 46 5.01 6.51 0.46
C ARG A 46 5.02 4.98 0.56
N TYR A 47 3.85 4.34 0.46
CA TYR A 47 3.77 2.87 0.43
C TYR A 47 4.34 2.32 -0.87
N LEU A 48 4.00 2.90 -2.02
CA LEU A 48 4.55 2.48 -3.32
C LEU A 48 6.08 2.54 -3.35
N VAL A 49 6.67 3.65 -2.87
CA VAL A 49 8.12 3.79 -2.73
C VAL A 49 8.71 2.68 -1.84
N THR A 50 8.07 2.37 -0.71
CA THR A 50 8.54 1.32 0.20
C THR A 50 8.47 -0.07 -0.45
N ILE A 51 7.37 -0.35 -1.15
CA ILE A 51 7.11 -1.63 -1.81
C ILE A 51 8.12 -1.86 -2.94
N GLU A 52 8.33 -0.86 -3.80
CA GLU A 52 9.31 -0.92 -4.89
C GLU A 52 10.75 -1.01 -4.39
N ASN A 53 11.11 -0.29 -3.33
CA ASN A 53 12.43 -0.42 -2.69
C ASN A 53 12.73 -1.83 -2.16
N LEU A 54 11.69 -2.63 -1.91
CA LEU A 54 11.80 -4.03 -1.48
C LEU A 54 11.63 -5.01 -2.65
N SER A 55 11.54 -4.52 -3.89
CA SER A 55 11.28 -5.30 -5.11
C SER A 55 10.01 -6.16 -5.02
N LEU A 56 8.99 -5.64 -4.33
CA LEU A 56 7.68 -6.26 -4.16
C LEU A 56 6.68 -5.71 -5.16
N LYS A 57 5.63 -6.47 -5.48
CA LYS A 57 4.54 -5.97 -6.35
C LYS A 57 3.49 -5.22 -5.53
N ALA A 58 3.10 -4.03 -5.98
CA ALA A 58 1.98 -3.29 -5.38
C ALA A 58 0.65 -3.58 -6.09
N ILE A 59 -0.44 -3.64 -5.33
CA ILE A 59 -1.81 -3.50 -5.85
C ILE A 59 -2.59 -2.50 -4.99
N ILE A 60 -3.27 -1.55 -5.62
CA ILE A 60 -4.11 -0.57 -4.92
C ILE A 60 -5.55 -1.08 -4.91
N VAL A 61 -6.17 -1.14 -3.73
CA VAL A 61 -7.54 -1.61 -3.55
C VAL A 61 -8.39 -0.48 -2.97
N LEU A 62 -9.39 -0.03 -3.73
CA LEU A 62 -10.39 0.92 -3.24
C LEU A 62 -11.51 0.19 -2.49
N ASN A 63 -11.50 0.29 -1.17
CA ASN A 63 -12.48 -0.29 -0.27
C ASN A 63 -13.62 0.69 0.05
N LYS A 64 -14.76 0.16 0.55
CA LYS A 64 -15.95 0.91 0.99
C LYS A 64 -16.61 1.77 -0.09
N VAL A 65 -16.63 1.27 -1.32
CA VAL A 65 -17.27 1.96 -2.46
C VAL A 65 -18.78 2.07 -2.29
N ASP A 66 -19.38 1.19 -1.49
CA ASP A 66 -20.81 1.20 -1.11
C ASP A 66 -21.24 2.48 -0.39
N VAL A 67 -20.30 3.17 0.29
CA VAL A 67 -20.56 4.42 1.00
C VAL A 67 -20.64 5.63 0.05
N LEU A 68 -20.23 5.47 -1.21
CA LEU A 68 -20.17 6.54 -2.20
C LEU A 68 -21.38 6.51 -3.15
N GLY A 69 -21.91 7.69 -3.44
CA GLY A 69 -22.75 7.88 -4.62
C GLY A 69 -21.93 7.80 -5.92
N LYS A 70 -22.58 7.52 -7.05
CA LYS A 70 -21.95 7.34 -8.37
C LYS A 70 -20.96 8.46 -8.75
N ASN A 71 -21.36 9.72 -8.56
CA ASN A 71 -20.51 10.87 -8.91
C ASN A 71 -19.25 10.94 -8.05
N ALA A 72 -19.35 10.64 -6.75
CA ALA A 72 -18.22 10.66 -5.85
C ALA A 72 -17.26 9.49 -6.10
N LEU A 73 -17.80 8.31 -6.48
CA LEU A 73 -16.99 7.18 -6.92
C LEU A 73 -16.21 7.51 -8.20
N SER A 74 -16.86 8.11 -9.21
CA SER A 74 -16.21 8.53 -10.45
C SER A 74 -15.06 9.51 -10.18
N ALA A 75 -15.30 10.56 -9.39
CA ALA A 75 -14.27 11.54 -9.06
C ALA A 75 -13.09 10.93 -8.31
N LEU A 76 -13.33 9.92 -7.45
CA LEU A 76 -12.27 9.21 -6.75
C LEU A 76 -11.49 8.28 -7.70
N GLN A 77 -12.16 7.62 -8.65
CA GLN A 77 -11.51 6.83 -9.69
C GLN A 77 -10.62 7.71 -10.58
N ASP A 78 -11.08 8.91 -10.95
CA ASP A 78 -10.29 9.87 -11.73
C ASP A 78 -9.01 10.29 -11.00
N ARG A 79 -9.09 10.55 -9.69
CA ARG A 79 -7.91 10.83 -8.85
C ARG A 79 -6.91 9.66 -8.86
N LEU A 80 -7.40 8.43 -8.79
CA LEU A 80 -6.57 7.22 -8.75
C LEU A 80 -6.04 6.81 -10.14
N GLN A 81 -6.53 7.41 -11.22
CA GLN A 81 -6.15 7.05 -12.58
C GLN A 81 -4.64 7.25 -12.85
N ASN A 82 -3.99 8.20 -12.17
CA ASN A 82 -2.55 8.40 -12.29
C ASN A 82 -1.76 7.15 -11.89
N TYR A 83 -2.21 6.42 -10.87
CA TYR A 83 -1.56 5.19 -10.43
C TYR A 83 -1.74 4.04 -11.42
N GLN A 84 -2.88 3.98 -12.13
CA GLN A 84 -3.09 3.00 -13.20
C GLN A 84 -2.21 3.27 -14.43
N LYS A 85 -1.83 4.53 -14.68
CA LYS A 85 -0.99 4.89 -15.85
C LYS A 85 0.48 4.51 -15.68
N ILE A 86 0.94 4.40 -14.44
CA ILE A 86 2.34 4.13 -14.09
C ILE A 86 2.60 2.65 -13.76
N GLY A 87 1.58 1.78 -13.90
CA GLY A 87 1.67 0.35 -13.66
C GLY A 87 0.47 -0.42 -14.21
#